data_AF-A0A6C1QF00-F1
#
_entry.id   AF-A0A6C1QF00-F1
#
_cell.length_a   1.000
_cell.length_b   1.000
_cell.length_c   1.000
_cell.angle_alpha   90.00
_cell.angle_beta   90.00
_cell.angle_gamma   90.00
#
_symmetry.space_group_name_H-M   'P 1'
#
loop_
_entity.id
_entity.type
_entity.pdbx_description
1 polymer ?
#
loop_
_entity_poly.entity_id
_entity_poly.type
_entity_poly.pdbx_seq_one_letter_code
_entity_poly.pdbx_strand_id
1 'polypeptide(L)'
;MKYIEKFWFVCLLFVLFLLPQNPVAAQSVPDVFNEGTLDEQYQYLHDRTGIYNNFRAIREDMFQRVRRNSLDSLRTAYRAIEAEKQLVLDAKKEKDSIEKVLADVSEERDQAIRDRDSLFLLGIPLSKTFYNALLWSIIGILAVLFVSVLFMFFRSNTITRQKTNDLKELQEEYEDYRKTSRERFEQQSIDHFNELKRLKGI
;
A
#
# COMPACT_ATOMS: atom_id res chain seq x y z
N MET A 1 72.74 -86.78 -42.49
CA MET A 1 71.83 -86.95 -41.33
C MET A 1 71.75 -85.76 -40.36
N LYS A 2 72.52 -84.66 -40.49
CA LYS A 2 72.42 -83.51 -39.56
C LYS A 2 71.34 -82.45 -39.88
N TYR A 3 70.83 -82.43 -41.12
CA TYR A 3 69.84 -81.43 -41.56
C TYR A 3 68.39 -81.88 -41.32
N ILE A 4 68.13 -83.19 -41.29
CA ILE A 4 66.80 -83.76 -41.02
C ILE A 4 66.40 -83.56 -39.54
N GLU A 5 67.35 -83.74 -38.62
CA GLU A 5 67.14 -83.46 -37.19
C GLU A 5 66.83 -81.97 -36.93
N LYS A 6 67.55 -81.08 -37.61
CA LYS A 6 67.31 -79.62 -37.52
C LYS A 6 65.96 -79.23 -38.13
N PHE A 7 65.56 -79.87 -39.23
CA PHE A 7 64.27 -79.62 -39.86
C PHE A 7 63.10 -80.07 -38.95
N TRP A 8 63.22 -81.23 -38.30
CA TRP A 8 62.23 -81.68 -37.31
C TRP A 8 62.15 -80.75 -36.10
N PHE A 9 63.29 -80.25 -35.61
CA PHE A 9 63.33 -79.28 -34.51
C PHE A 9 62.67 -77.93 -34.87
N VAL A 10 62.90 -77.44 -36.10
CA VAL A 10 62.27 -76.20 -36.61
C VAL A 10 60.77 -76.37 -36.80
N CYS A 11 60.31 -77.53 -37.31
CA CYS A 11 58.89 -77.85 -37.38
C CYS A 11 58.24 -77.94 -36.00
N LEU A 12 58.93 -78.50 -34.99
CA LEU A 12 58.42 -78.60 -33.62
C LEU A 12 58.29 -77.22 -32.96
N LEU A 13 59.25 -76.32 -33.21
CA LEU A 13 59.17 -74.91 -32.77
C LEU A 13 58.04 -74.14 -33.45
N PHE A 14 57.79 -74.40 -34.74
CA PHE A 14 56.69 -73.79 -35.48
C PHE A 14 55.31 -74.27 -34.98
N VAL A 15 55.19 -75.56 -34.63
CA VAL A 15 53.96 -76.10 -34.03
C VAL A 15 53.71 -75.51 -32.63
N LEU A 16 54.77 -75.24 -31.85
CA LEU A 16 54.64 -74.57 -30.55
C LEU A 16 54.15 -73.12 -30.69
N PHE A 17 54.50 -72.45 -31.80
CA PHE A 17 54.09 -71.08 -32.10
C PHE A 17 52.63 -71.00 -32.62
N LEU A 18 52.07 -72.09 -33.15
CA LEU A 18 50.68 -72.19 -33.59
C LEU A 18 49.69 -72.53 -32.47
N LEU A 19 50.15 -72.75 -31.23
CA LEU A 19 49.25 -72.89 -30.10
C LEU A 19 48.46 -71.59 -29.90
N PRO A 20 47.14 -71.66 -29.68
CA PRO A 20 46.31 -70.47 -29.48
C PRO A 20 46.81 -69.68 -28.26
N GLN A 21 47.29 -68.46 -28.50
CA GLN A 21 47.63 -67.51 -27.45
C GLN A 21 46.32 -67.04 -26.80
N ASN A 22 46.08 -67.42 -25.55
CA ASN A 22 44.95 -66.88 -24.80
C ASN A 22 45.13 -65.35 -24.65
N PRO A 23 44.13 -64.52 -24.99
CA PRO A 23 44.22 -63.09 -24.74
C PRO A 23 44.36 -62.84 -23.23
N VAL A 24 45.43 -62.18 -22.83
CA VAL A 24 45.57 -61.67 -21.46
C VAL A 24 44.54 -60.56 -21.30
N ALA A 25 43.45 -60.85 -20.59
CA ALA A 25 42.47 -59.84 -20.23
C ALA A 25 43.16 -58.78 -19.35
N ALA A 26 43.21 -57.54 -19.83
CA ALA A 26 43.54 -56.41 -18.99
C ALA A 26 42.55 -56.39 -17.82
N GLN A 27 43.04 -56.40 -16.58
CA GLN A 27 42.18 -56.34 -15.40
C GLN A 27 41.41 -55.03 -15.42
N SER A 28 40.11 -55.08 -15.74
CA SER A 28 39.22 -53.93 -15.73
C SER A 28 39.15 -53.34 -14.32
N VAL A 29 39.05 -52.01 -14.26
CA VAL A 29 38.86 -51.34 -12.98
C VAL A 29 37.46 -51.72 -12.45
N PRO A 30 37.32 -52.13 -11.17
CA PRO A 30 36.06 -52.55 -10.58
C PRO A 30 34.95 -51.51 -10.73
N ASP A 31 33.71 -51.98 -10.88
CA ASP A 31 32.55 -51.12 -11.15
C ASP A 31 32.23 -50.12 -10.02
N VAL A 32 32.71 -50.39 -8.80
CA VAL A 32 32.61 -49.48 -7.64
C VAL A 32 33.19 -48.09 -7.93
N PHE A 33 34.19 -47.99 -8.82
CA PHE A 33 34.78 -46.70 -9.21
C PHE A 33 34.00 -45.93 -10.29
N ASN A 34 32.99 -46.57 -10.89
CA ASN A 34 32.13 -45.96 -11.89
C ASN A 34 30.75 -45.60 -11.32
N GLU A 35 30.21 -46.43 -10.42
CA GLU A 35 28.83 -46.31 -9.94
C GLU A 35 28.72 -46.05 -8.42
N GLY A 36 29.76 -46.38 -7.66
CA GLY A 36 29.75 -46.28 -6.21
C GLY A 36 30.00 -44.86 -5.68
N THR A 37 29.56 -44.60 -4.46
CA THR A 37 29.83 -43.33 -3.76
C THR A 37 31.33 -43.16 -3.47
N LEU A 38 31.77 -41.93 -3.20
CA LEU A 38 33.17 -41.69 -2.88
C LEU A 38 33.62 -42.50 -1.65
N ASP A 39 32.75 -42.64 -0.66
CA ASP A 39 32.99 -43.44 0.55
C ASP A 39 33.18 -44.93 0.20
N GLU A 40 32.30 -45.48 -0.62
CA GLU A 40 32.42 -46.86 -1.12
C GLU A 40 33.70 -47.10 -1.93
N GLN A 41 34.13 -46.12 -2.73
CA GLN A 41 35.39 -46.18 -3.46
C GLN A 41 36.61 -46.17 -2.52
N TYR A 42 36.57 -45.36 -1.46
CA TYR A 42 37.62 -45.33 -0.43
C TYR A 42 37.65 -46.63 0.39
N GLN A 43 36.47 -47.15 0.77
CA GLN A 43 36.36 -48.41 1.50
C GLN A 43 36.85 -49.59 0.64
N TYR A 44 36.52 -49.61 -0.65
CA TYR A 44 37.05 -50.60 -1.59
C TYR A 44 38.58 -50.57 -1.65
N LEU A 45 39.18 -49.37 -1.73
CA LEU A 45 40.64 -49.23 -1.68
C LEU A 45 41.21 -49.72 -0.35
N HIS A 46 40.56 -49.41 0.77
CA HIS A 46 40.99 -49.82 2.09
C HIS A 46 41.01 -51.36 2.25
N ASP A 47 39.97 -52.03 1.76
CA ASP A 47 39.77 -53.47 1.99
C ASP A 47 40.51 -54.36 0.98
N ARG A 48 40.73 -53.85 -0.24
CA ARG A 48 41.34 -54.62 -1.35
C ARG A 48 42.82 -54.38 -1.57
N THR A 49 43.41 -53.36 -0.94
CA THR A 49 44.84 -53.09 -1.05
C THR A 49 45.59 -53.53 0.20
N GLY A 50 46.74 -54.16 0.03
CA GLY A 50 47.60 -54.59 1.14
C GLY A 50 48.48 -53.46 1.65
N ILE A 51 48.87 -53.56 2.93
CA ILE A 51 49.86 -52.68 3.56
C ILE A 51 51.19 -53.45 3.63
N TYR A 52 52.27 -52.82 3.17
CA TYR A 52 53.63 -53.34 3.25
C TYR A 52 54.57 -52.23 3.74
N ASN A 53 55.29 -52.47 4.83
CA ASN A 53 56.22 -51.50 5.44
C ASN A 53 55.61 -50.09 5.65
N ASN A 54 54.39 -50.02 6.19
CA ASN A 54 53.61 -48.78 6.38
C ASN A 54 53.18 -48.06 5.08
N PHE A 55 53.43 -48.65 3.90
CA PHE A 55 52.93 -48.14 2.63
C PHE A 55 51.79 -49.01 2.11
N ARG A 56 50.71 -48.38 1.65
CA ARG A 56 49.59 -49.06 1.02
C ARG A 56 49.81 -49.12 -0.49
N ALA A 57 49.86 -50.34 -1.04
CA ALA A 57 50.07 -50.53 -2.47
C ALA A 57 48.74 -50.37 -3.23
N ILE A 58 48.49 -49.17 -3.75
CA ILE A 58 47.31 -48.85 -4.55
C ILE A 58 47.68 -48.89 -6.03
N ARG A 59 46.82 -49.48 -6.86
CA ARG A 59 47.00 -49.49 -8.31
C ARG A 59 46.78 -48.08 -8.87
N GLU A 60 47.67 -47.64 -9.76
CA GLU A 60 47.68 -46.25 -10.26
C GLU A 60 46.37 -45.85 -10.96
N ASP A 61 45.77 -46.74 -11.73
CA ASP A 61 44.47 -46.55 -12.37
C ASP A 61 43.32 -46.30 -11.36
N MET A 62 43.27 -47.04 -10.26
CA MET A 62 42.29 -46.85 -9.17
C MET A 62 42.54 -45.54 -8.44
N PHE A 63 43.80 -45.23 -8.15
CA PHE A 63 44.18 -43.96 -7.52
C PHE A 63 43.78 -42.75 -8.37
N GLN A 64 44.08 -42.77 -9.67
CA GLN A 64 43.69 -41.69 -10.58
C GLN A 64 42.17 -41.56 -10.72
N ARG A 65 41.41 -42.67 -10.67
CA ARG A 65 39.93 -42.61 -10.68
C ARG A 65 39.37 -41.95 -9.43
N VAL A 66 39.78 -42.39 -8.24
CA VAL A 66 39.31 -41.78 -6.99
C VAL A 66 39.69 -40.31 -6.94
N ARG A 67 40.93 -39.96 -7.30
CA ARG A 67 41.37 -38.56 -7.39
C ARG A 67 40.46 -37.74 -8.31
N ARG A 68 40.14 -38.25 -9.50
CA ARG A 68 39.25 -37.56 -10.45
C ARG A 68 37.84 -37.41 -9.89
N ASN A 69 37.27 -38.46 -9.32
CA ASN A 69 35.92 -38.47 -8.76
C ASN A 69 35.79 -37.55 -7.54
N SER A 70 36.82 -37.50 -6.67
CA SER A 70 36.89 -36.55 -5.55
C SER A 70 36.93 -35.10 -6.04
N LEU A 71 37.75 -34.81 -7.06
CA LEU A 71 37.84 -33.47 -7.63
C LEU A 71 36.54 -33.06 -8.33
N ASP A 72 35.86 -34.00 -9.00
CA ASP A 72 34.58 -33.75 -9.64
C ASP A 72 33.46 -33.46 -8.63
N SER A 73 33.41 -34.25 -7.54
CA SER A 73 32.49 -34.02 -6.42
C SER A 73 32.72 -32.65 -5.79
N LEU A 74 33.98 -32.28 -5.55
CA LEU A 74 34.35 -30.98 -5.00
C LEU A 74 33.96 -29.83 -5.93
N ARG A 75 34.20 -29.96 -7.24
CA ARG A 75 33.78 -28.97 -8.24
C ARG A 75 32.26 -28.83 -8.31
N THR A 76 31.54 -29.94 -8.21
CA THR A 76 30.07 -29.94 -8.18
C THR A 76 29.55 -29.22 -6.95
N ALA A 77 30.14 -29.48 -5.78
CA ALA A 77 29.80 -28.75 -4.55
C ALA A 77 30.09 -27.24 -4.67
N TYR A 78 31.24 -26.85 -5.22
CA TYR A 78 31.54 -25.44 -5.47
C TYR A 78 30.55 -24.78 -6.43
N ARG A 79 30.15 -25.46 -7.51
CA ARG A 79 29.13 -24.95 -8.45
C ARG A 79 27.78 -24.78 -7.78
N ALA A 80 27.37 -25.73 -6.94
CA ALA A 80 26.13 -25.63 -6.17
C ALA A 80 26.17 -24.44 -5.20
N ILE A 81 27.27 -24.25 -4.47
CA ILE A 81 27.45 -23.11 -3.57
C ILE A 81 27.39 -21.78 -4.33
N GLU A 82 28.02 -21.68 -5.49
CA GLU A 82 27.96 -20.45 -6.29
C GLU A 82 26.54 -20.19 -6.83
N ALA A 83 25.83 -21.23 -7.26
CA ALA A 83 24.43 -21.11 -7.70
C ALA A 83 23.51 -20.64 -6.55
N GLU A 84 23.63 -21.23 -5.36
CA GLU A 84 22.88 -20.83 -4.17
C GLU A 84 23.20 -19.39 -3.76
N LYS A 85 24.47 -18.98 -3.87
CA LYS A 85 24.87 -17.60 -3.59
C LYS A 85 24.23 -16.61 -4.56
N GLN A 86 24.13 -16.95 -5.85
CA GLN A 86 23.41 -16.12 -6.82
C GLN A 86 21.92 -16.03 -6.48
N LEU A 87 21.28 -17.15 -6.13
CA LEU A 87 19.87 -17.15 -5.69
C LEU A 87 19.64 -16.28 -4.45
N VAL A 88 20.54 -16.34 -3.46
CA VAL A 88 20.47 -15.48 -2.26
C VAL A 88 20.65 -14.01 -2.62
N LEU A 89 21.56 -13.68 -3.55
CA LEU A 89 21.74 -12.30 -4.00
C LEU A 89 20.50 -11.78 -4.73
N ASP A 90 19.87 -12.60 -5.56
CA ASP A 90 18.67 -12.21 -6.30
C ASP A 90 17.44 -12.11 -5.39
N ALA A 91 17.26 -13.04 -4.45
CA ALA A 91 16.23 -12.95 -3.41
C ALA A 91 16.41 -11.69 -2.53
N LYS A 92 17.66 -11.30 -2.25
CA LYS A 92 17.95 -10.07 -1.51
C LYS A 92 17.58 -8.83 -2.33
N LYS A 93 17.90 -8.78 -3.62
CA LYS A 93 17.48 -7.67 -4.50
C LYS A 93 15.96 -7.57 -4.59
N GLU A 94 15.27 -8.70 -4.71
CA GLU A 94 13.81 -8.75 -4.74
C GLU A 94 13.24 -8.22 -3.42
N LYS A 95 13.76 -8.68 -2.28
CA LYS A 95 13.37 -8.17 -0.96
C LYS A 95 13.59 -6.66 -0.84
N ASP A 96 14.77 -6.16 -1.19
CA ASP A 96 15.07 -4.72 -1.15
C ASP A 96 14.12 -3.93 -2.07
N SER A 97 13.72 -4.50 -3.21
CA SER A 97 12.73 -3.89 -4.11
C SER A 97 11.32 -3.86 -3.53
N ILE A 98 10.89 -4.95 -2.89
CA ILE A 98 9.59 -5.06 -2.23
C ILE A 98 9.52 -4.09 -1.04
N GLU A 99 10.58 -3.98 -0.26
CA GLU A 99 10.65 -3.02 0.86
C GLU A 99 10.55 -1.57 0.38
N LYS A 100 11.19 -1.22 -0.75
CA LYS A 100 11.03 0.11 -1.36
C LYS A 100 9.60 0.36 -1.83
N VAL A 101 9.03 -0.58 -2.59
CA VAL A 101 7.64 -0.46 -3.07
C VAL A 101 6.67 -0.35 -1.89
N LEU A 102 6.89 -1.09 -0.81
CA LEU A 102 6.06 -1.00 0.39
C LEU A 102 6.17 0.36 1.08
N ALA A 103 7.38 0.93 1.14
CA ALA A 103 7.59 2.28 1.67
C ALA A 103 6.88 3.33 0.81
N ASP A 104 7.06 3.27 -0.51
CA ASP A 104 6.43 4.18 -1.48
C ASP A 104 4.89 4.11 -1.40
N VAL A 105 4.32 2.90 -1.38
CA VAL A 105 2.87 2.69 -1.26
C VAL A 105 2.33 3.17 0.09
N SER A 106 3.10 3.01 1.17
CA SER A 106 2.69 3.52 2.48
C SER A 106 2.69 5.05 2.51
N GLU A 107 3.70 5.69 1.92
CA GLU A 107 3.76 7.14 1.78
C GLU A 107 2.62 7.66 0.89
N GLU A 108 2.39 7.04 -0.27
CA GLU A 108 1.29 7.40 -1.17
C GLU A 108 -0.06 7.23 -0.49
N ARG A 109 -0.26 6.16 0.30
CA ARG A 109 -1.48 5.97 1.07
C ARG A 109 -1.67 7.05 2.13
N ASP A 110 -0.62 7.44 2.83
CA ASP A 110 -0.69 8.52 3.82
C ASP A 110 -0.92 9.88 3.16
N GLN A 111 -0.32 10.13 1.98
CA GLN A 111 -0.60 11.30 1.15
C GLN A 111 -2.07 11.30 0.70
N ALA A 112 -2.57 10.19 0.16
CA ALA A 112 -3.95 10.07 -0.30
C ALA A 112 -4.96 10.22 0.84
N ILE A 113 -4.65 9.77 2.07
CA ILE A 113 -5.47 10.04 3.26
C ILE A 113 -5.48 11.54 3.56
N ARG A 114 -4.33 12.21 3.57
CA ARG A 114 -4.24 13.66 3.79
C ARG A 114 -5.00 14.46 2.72
N ASP A 115 -4.90 14.06 1.47
CA ASP A 115 -5.59 14.69 0.33
C ASP A 115 -7.09 14.42 0.35
N ARG A 116 -7.51 13.19 0.73
CA ARG A 116 -8.93 12.85 0.88
C ARG A 116 -9.57 13.58 2.05
N ASP A 117 -8.84 13.79 3.13
CA ASP A 117 -9.34 14.45 4.32
C ASP A 117 -9.21 15.97 4.24
N SER A 118 -8.43 16.51 3.31
CA SER A 118 -8.36 17.94 3.04
C SER A 118 -9.30 18.36 1.89
N LEU A 119 -10.09 19.39 2.14
CA LEU A 119 -10.81 20.13 1.11
C LEU A 119 -10.19 21.52 1.02
N PHE A 120 -9.88 21.97 -0.18
CA PHE A 120 -9.34 23.31 -0.39
C PHE A 120 -10.47 24.35 -0.34
N LEU A 121 -10.43 25.23 0.66
CA LEU A 121 -11.29 26.40 0.74
C LEU A 121 -10.39 27.65 0.60
N LEU A 122 -10.58 28.44 -0.47
CA LEU A 122 -9.77 29.63 -0.76
C LEU A 122 -8.24 29.35 -0.79
N GLY A 123 -7.84 28.17 -1.27
CA GLY A 123 -6.43 27.76 -1.36
C GLY A 123 -5.82 27.22 -0.06
N ILE A 124 -6.57 27.20 1.05
CA ILE A 124 -6.12 26.61 2.32
C ILE A 124 -6.69 25.18 2.44
N PRO A 125 -5.85 24.15 2.67
CA PRO A 125 -6.33 22.80 2.93
C PRO A 125 -6.98 22.72 4.32
N LEU A 126 -8.27 22.43 4.37
CA LEU A 126 -9.02 22.27 5.62
C LEU A 126 -9.50 20.82 5.76
N SER A 127 -9.43 20.25 6.97
CA SER A 127 -9.96 18.91 7.20
C SER A 127 -11.47 18.86 6.97
N LYS A 128 -12.03 17.74 6.50
CA LYS A 128 -13.48 17.55 6.31
C LYS A 128 -14.29 17.88 7.56
N THR A 129 -13.78 17.53 8.73
CA THR A 129 -14.42 17.85 10.03
C THR A 129 -14.47 19.36 10.25
N PHE A 130 -13.36 20.06 10.02
CA PHE A 130 -13.29 21.51 10.19
C PHE A 130 -14.14 22.23 9.14
N TYR A 131 -14.14 21.77 7.89
CA TYR A 131 -15.01 22.27 6.83
C TYR A 131 -16.48 22.18 7.24
N ASN A 132 -16.95 21.00 7.63
CA ASN A 132 -18.34 20.80 8.06
C ASN A 132 -18.68 21.67 9.27
N ALA A 133 -17.80 21.76 10.28
CA ALA A 133 -18.00 22.60 11.45
C ALA A 133 -18.10 24.10 11.08
N LEU A 134 -17.22 24.57 10.20
CA LEU A 134 -17.20 25.95 9.74
C LEU A 134 -18.44 26.28 8.88
N LEU A 135 -18.85 25.37 8.00
CA LEU A 135 -20.04 25.53 7.15
C LEU A 135 -21.31 25.61 8.01
N TRP A 136 -21.50 24.70 8.95
CA TRP A 136 -22.63 24.73 9.88
C TRP A 136 -22.59 25.93 10.83
N SER A 137 -21.39 26.40 11.21
CA SER A 137 -21.23 27.65 11.98
C SER A 137 -21.73 28.86 11.19
N ILE A 138 -21.33 29.00 9.92
CA ILE A 138 -21.80 30.07 9.03
C ILE A 138 -23.31 30.00 8.85
N ILE A 139 -23.85 28.79 8.58
CA ILE A 139 -25.30 28.57 8.46
C ILE A 139 -26.01 28.97 9.76
N GLY A 140 -25.47 28.58 10.91
CA GLY A 140 -26.02 28.90 12.23
C GLY A 140 -26.07 30.40 12.50
N ILE A 141 -24.98 31.13 12.23
CA ILE A 141 -24.93 32.59 12.39
C ILE A 141 -25.95 33.26 11.47
N LEU A 142 -26.03 32.82 10.21
CA LEU A 142 -26.96 33.38 9.24
C LEU A 142 -28.42 33.11 9.62
N ALA A 143 -28.71 31.91 10.14
CA ALA A 143 -30.03 31.56 10.66
C ALA A 143 -30.43 32.42 11.87
N VAL A 144 -29.51 32.65 12.82
CA VAL A 144 -29.76 33.53 13.97
C VAL A 144 -30.02 34.97 13.52
N LEU A 145 -29.21 35.50 12.59
CA LEU A 145 -29.43 36.83 12.01
C LEU A 145 -30.79 36.92 11.31
N PHE A 146 -31.14 35.91 10.53
CA PHE A 146 -32.41 35.86 9.81
C PHE A 146 -33.61 35.87 10.75
N VAL A 147 -33.59 35.04 11.81
CA VAL A 147 -34.64 35.02 12.83
C VAL A 147 -34.70 36.35 13.59
N SER A 148 -33.56 36.97 13.89
CA SER A 148 -33.50 38.27 14.55
C SER A 148 -34.19 39.37 13.72
N VAL A 149 -33.92 39.42 12.41
CA VAL A 149 -34.56 40.37 11.49
C VAL A 149 -36.07 40.11 11.39
N LEU A 150 -36.50 38.85 11.30
CA LEU A 150 -37.93 38.51 11.28
C LEU A 150 -38.64 38.96 12.56
N PHE A 151 -38.04 38.71 13.73
CA PHE A 151 -38.59 39.13 15.01
C PHE A 151 -38.72 40.66 15.10
N MET A 152 -37.68 41.38 14.67
CA MET A 152 -37.68 42.84 14.62
C MET A 152 -38.75 43.36 13.64
N PHE A 153 -38.94 42.71 12.50
CA PHE A 153 -39.96 43.05 11.51
C PHE A 153 -41.39 42.89 12.07
N PHE A 154 -41.70 41.76 12.72
CA PHE A 154 -43.02 41.54 13.31
C PHE A 154 -43.32 42.52 14.44
N ARG A 155 -42.32 42.81 15.30
CA ARG A 155 -42.46 43.81 16.36
C ARG A 155 -42.73 45.20 15.77
N SER A 156 -41.96 45.60 14.76
CA SER A 156 -42.13 46.90 14.08
C SER A 156 -43.52 47.01 13.46
N ASN A 157 -43.96 46.00 12.72
CA ASN A 157 -45.27 46.00 12.08
C ASN A 157 -46.43 46.12 13.09
N THR A 158 -46.31 45.47 14.25
CA THR A 158 -47.32 45.55 15.31
C THR A 158 -47.39 46.96 15.92
N ILE A 159 -46.23 47.57 16.18
CA ILE A 159 -46.15 48.94 16.71
C ILE A 159 -46.70 49.95 15.70
N THR A 160 -46.35 49.83 14.43
CA THR A 160 -46.88 50.70 13.37
C THR A 160 -48.41 50.59 13.28
N ARG A 161 -48.96 49.38 13.40
CA ARG A 161 -50.41 49.17 13.40
C ARG A 161 -51.10 49.80 14.61
N GLN A 162 -50.50 49.73 15.79
CA GLN A 162 -51.01 50.43 16.98
C GLN A 162 -50.97 51.94 16.77
N LYS A 163 -49.83 52.51 16.37
CA LYS A 163 -49.69 53.96 16.15
C LYS A 163 -50.61 54.51 15.07
N THR A 164 -50.88 53.74 14.03
CA THR A 164 -51.85 54.14 13.00
C THR A 164 -53.30 54.10 13.49
N ASN A 165 -53.63 53.16 14.38
CA ASN A 165 -54.95 53.14 15.04
C ASN A 165 -55.08 54.29 16.05
N ASP A 166 -54.08 54.50 16.92
CA ASP A 166 -54.07 55.61 17.89
C ASP A 166 -54.21 56.96 17.17
N LEU A 167 -53.55 57.13 16.02
CA LEU A 167 -53.68 58.34 15.20
C LEU A 167 -55.09 58.52 14.64
N LYS A 168 -55.74 57.44 14.21
CA LYS A 168 -57.13 57.50 13.72
C LYS A 168 -58.08 57.89 14.84
N GLU A 169 -57.96 57.27 16.01
CA GLU A 169 -58.79 57.57 17.17
C GLU A 169 -58.62 59.03 17.62
N LEU A 170 -57.37 59.51 17.70
CA LEU A 170 -57.10 60.92 18.04
C LEU A 170 -57.65 61.89 16.98
N GLN A 171 -57.61 61.51 15.71
CA GLN A 171 -58.16 62.34 14.63
C GLN A 171 -59.69 62.39 14.69
N GLU A 172 -60.36 61.28 14.97
CA GLU A 172 -61.80 61.23 15.22
C GLU A 172 -62.19 62.10 16.42
N GLU A 173 -61.47 61.96 17.55
CA GLU A 173 -61.72 62.79 18.75
C GLU A 173 -61.49 64.29 18.47
N TYR A 174 -60.46 64.63 17.70
CA TYR A 174 -60.20 66.02 17.31
C TYR A 174 -61.29 66.59 16.40
N GLU A 175 -61.78 65.80 15.44
CA GLU A 175 -62.89 66.19 14.57
C GLU A 175 -64.18 66.39 15.37
N ASP A 176 -64.49 65.50 16.31
CA ASP A 176 -65.66 65.62 17.17
C ASP A 176 -65.55 66.79 18.16
N TYR A 177 -64.36 67.03 18.73
CA TYR A 177 -64.09 68.23 19.52
C TYR A 177 -64.28 69.50 18.69
N ARG A 178 -63.82 69.50 17.43
CA ARG A 178 -63.97 70.64 16.50
C ARG A 178 -65.42 70.89 16.13
N LYS A 179 -66.23 69.84 15.90
CA LYS A 179 -67.68 69.95 15.67
C LYS A 179 -68.38 70.50 16.92
N THR A 180 -68.15 69.89 18.07
CA THR A 180 -68.75 70.31 19.35
C THR A 180 -68.40 71.75 19.70
N SER A 181 -67.15 72.15 19.48
CA SER A 181 -66.71 73.54 19.71
C SER A 181 -67.43 74.51 18.78
N ARG A 182 -67.60 74.17 17.49
CA ARG A 182 -68.38 74.98 16.54
C ARG A 182 -69.84 75.11 16.98
N GLU A 183 -70.49 74.00 17.31
CA GLU A 183 -71.87 73.98 17.80
C GLU A 183 -72.03 74.85 19.06
N ARG A 184 -71.08 74.78 20.00
CA ARG A 184 -71.06 75.66 21.20
C ARG A 184 -70.94 77.13 20.83
N PHE A 185 -70.05 77.50 19.90
CA PHE A 185 -69.91 78.88 19.45
C PHE A 185 -71.17 79.39 18.73
N GLU A 186 -71.78 78.55 17.89
CA GLU A 186 -73.04 78.86 17.21
C GLU A 186 -74.17 79.08 18.21
N GLN A 187 -74.31 78.19 19.21
CA GLN A 187 -75.28 78.34 20.29
C GLN A 187 -75.03 79.63 21.11
N GLN A 188 -73.80 79.89 21.54
CA GLN A 188 -73.45 81.12 22.23
C GLN A 188 -73.78 82.38 21.41
N SER A 189 -73.55 82.33 20.10
CA SER A 189 -73.88 83.45 19.20
C SER A 189 -75.40 83.67 19.09
N ILE A 190 -76.19 82.59 19.01
CA ILE A 190 -77.65 82.64 18.99
C ILE A 190 -78.19 83.17 20.32
N ASP A 191 -77.69 82.67 21.45
CA ASP A 191 -78.10 83.09 22.79
C ASP A 191 -77.78 84.57 23.01
N HIS A 192 -76.57 85.00 22.64
CA HIS A 192 -76.19 86.41 22.70
C HIS A 192 -77.10 87.30 21.84
N PHE A 193 -77.46 86.84 20.63
CA PHE A 193 -78.42 87.55 19.77
C PHE A 193 -79.82 87.63 20.41
N ASN A 194 -80.30 86.55 21.03
CA ASN A 194 -81.58 86.53 21.74
C ASN A 194 -81.59 87.45 22.96
N GLU A 195 -80.50 87.52 23.72
CA GLU A 195 -80.33 88.46 24.83
C GLU A 195 -80.35 89.91 24.34
N LEU A 196 -79.62 90.22 23.26
CA LEU A 196 -79.65 91.55 22.65
C LEU A 196 -81.05 91.93 22.16
N LYS A 197 -81.79 90.99 21.55
CA LYS A 197 -83.17 91.20 21.13
C LYS A 197 -84.08 91.50 22.33
N ARG A 198 -83.94 90.74 23.42
CA ARG A 198 -84.68 90.95 24.67
C ARG A 198 -84.37 92.31 25.31
N LEU A 199 -83.12 92.78 25.25
CA LEU A 199 -82.69 94.07 25.82
C LEU A 199 -83.07 95.28 24.95
N LYS A 200 -83.17 95.12 23.62
CA LYS A 200 -83.54 96.21 22.69
C LYS A 200 -85.04 96.41 22.49
N GLY A 201 -85.89 95.60 23.10
CA GLY A 201 -87.33 95.91 23.22
C GLY A 201 -88.04 96.16 21.88
N ILE A 202 -88.08 95.13 21.03
CA ILE A 202 -89.24 94.79 20.17
C ILE A 202 -89.49 93.29 20.31
#